data_AF-A0A2M6WMI3-F1
#
_entry.id   AF-A0A2M6WMI3-F1
#
_cell.length_a   1.000
_cell.length_b   1.000
_cell.length_c   1.000
_cell.angle_alpha   90.00
_cell.angle_beta   90.00
_cell.angle_gamma   90.00
#
_symmetry.space_group_name_H-M   'P 1'
#
loop_
_entity.id
_entity.type
_entity.pdbx_description
1 polymer ?
#
loop_
_entity_poly.entity_id
_entity_poly.type
_entity_poly.pdbx_seq_one_letter_code
_entity_poly.pdbx_strand_id
1 'polypeptide(L)'
;KSGFTNIPSASGTALGKLFAGRQGYQCLPDAAIQAFENGFTISEKTSIDTELWIISKQIENEMKFKDNRVADKCFIDLLEYAVYLFKGDRGLLDVLTRVAASHLRKYDLIIYVPAGEFPIEDNGIRSLDLKFQLAIDRLIVAIMEKYKISYDRLTGNKE
;
A
#
# COMPACT_ATOMS: atom_id res chain seq x y z
N LYS A 1 0.47 6.66 23.39
CA LYS A 1 0.46 6.85 21.93
C LYS A 1 0.23 5.48 21.33
N SER A 2 -0.92 5.26 20.69
CA SER A 2 -1.15 4.03 19.95
C SER A 2 -0.40 4.13 18.63
N GLY A 3 0.48 3.19 18.34
CA GLY A 3 1.33 3.28 17.16
C GLY A 3 0.61 2.73 15.93
N PHE A 4 0.52 3.53 14.86
CA PHE A 4 0.16 3.06 13.53
C PHE A 4 1.37 3.21 12.60
N THR A 5 2.04 2.09 12.31
CA THR A 5 3.22 2.01 11.45
C THR A 5 2.87 1.38 10.11
N ASN A 6 3.34 1.95 9.00
CA ASN A 6 2.98 1.47 7.67
C ASN A 6 4.20 1.24 6.80
N ILE A 7 4.08 0.36 5.81
CA ILE A 7 5.20 -0.03 4.95
C ILE A 7 4.82 0.02 3.46
N PRO A 8 4.78 1.22 2.83
CA PRO A 8 4.53 1.29 1.39
C PRO A 8 5.66 0.60 0.62
N SER A 9 5.28 -0.23 -0.36
CA SER A 9 6.25 -1.00 -1.13
C SER A 9 5.71 -1.41 -2.50
N ALA A 10 6.43 -1.04 -3.55
CA ALA A 10 6.10 -1.41 -4.93
C ALA A 10 6.25 -2.92 -5.22
N SER A 11 6.95 -3.61 -4.32
CA SER A 11 7.27 -5.04 -4.36
C SER A 11 6.32 -5.85 -3.46
N GLY A 12 5.54 -5.15 -2.62
CA GLY A 12 4.86 -5.67 -1.45
C GLY A 12 5.85 -6.27 -0.45
N THR A 13 5.53 -6.23 0.84
CA THR A 13 6.49 -6.69 1.86
C THR A 13 5.83 -7.60 2.88
N ALA A 14 6.59 -8.57 3.43
CA ALA A 14 6.20 -9.37 4.60
C ALA A 14 6.69 -8.73 5.93
N LEU A 15 7.23 -7.51 5.84
CA LEU A 15 7.82 -6.82 6.97
C LEU A 15 6.79 -6.45 8.02
N GLY A 16 5.56 -6.10 7.64
CA GLY A 16 4.49 -5.77 8.57
C GLY A 16 4.10 -6.96 9.42
N LYS A 17 4.00 -8.16 8.84
CA LYS A 17 3.85 -9.42 9.60
C LYS A 17 5.02 -9.67 10.55
N LEU A 18 6.25 -9.43 10.11
CA LEU A 18 7.46 -9.63 10.92
C LEU A 18 7.56 -8.62 12.08
N PHE A 19 7.22 -7.35 11.83
CA PHE A 19 7.15 -6.28 12.83
C PHE A 19 6.02 -6.54 13.84
N ALA A 20 4.85 -6.93 13.35
CA ALA A 20 3.69 -7.27 14.17
C ALA A 20 4.00 -8.39 15.17
N GLY A 21 4.60 -9.49 14.69
CA GLY A 21 4.93 -10.64 15.52
C GLY A 21 5.97 -10.36 16.61
N ARG A 22 6.83 -9.34 16.45
CA ARG A 22 7.88 -9.01 17.42
C ARG A 22 7.44 -8.01 18.49
N GLN A 23 6.46 -7.16 18.21
CA GLN A 23 6.14 -6.00 19.05
C GLN A 23 4.71 -6.03 19.63
N GLY A 24 3.95 -7.11 19.39
CA GLY A 24 2.55 -7.21 19.83
C GLY A 24 1.60 -6.28 19.05
N TYR A 25 1.99 -5.87 17.84
CA TYR A 25 1.14 -5.08 16.96
C TYR A 25 0.23 -6.01 16.15
N GLN A 26 -0.94 -5.51 15.78
CA GLN A 26 -1.86 -6.22 14.88
C GLN A 26 -1.53 -5.90 13.43
N CYS A 27 -1.21 -6.91 12.62
CA CYS A 27 -1.04 -6.72 11.17
C CYS A 27 -2.41 -6.63 10.51
N LEU A 28 -2.64 -5.56 9.75
CA LEU A 28 -3.86 -5.42 8.94
C LEU A 28 -3.81 -6.43 7.78
N PRO A 29 -4.96 -7.01 7.41
CA PRO A 29 -5.03 -7.86 6.22
C PRO A 29 -4.87 -7.00 4.95
N ASP A 30 -4.22 -7.57 3.93
CA ASP A 30 -4.02 -6.93 2.62
C ASP A 30 -5.35 -6.97 1.84
N ALA A 31 -5.94 -5.79 1.61
CA ALA A 31 -7.21 -5.66 0.90
C ALA A 31 -7.17 -6.20 -0.53
N ALA A 32 -6.02 -6.17 -1.22
CA ALA A 32 -5.90 -6.74 -2.57
C ALA A 32 -5.89 -8.27 -2.55
N ILE A 33 -5.31 -8.89 -1.50
CA ILE A 33 -5.41 -10.34 -1.29
C ILE A 33 -6.85 -10.72 -1.01
N GLN A 34 -7.54 -9.96 -0.16
CA GLN A 34 -8.96 -10.19 0.11
C GLN A 34 -9.81 -10.06 -1.16
N ALA A 35 -9.51 -9.10 -2.05
CA ALA A 35 -10.19 -8.98 -3.33
C ALA A 35 -9.96 -10.21 -4.21
N PHE A 36 -8.72 -10.68 -4.32
CA PHE A 36 -8.39 -11.89 -5.06
C PHE A 36 -9.14 -13.11 -4.52
N GLU A 37 -9.18 -13.30 -3.20
CA GLU A 37 -9.94 -14.37 -2.53
C GLU A 37 -11.45 -14.29 -2.78
N ASN A 38 -11.98 -13.09 -3.03
CA ASN A 38 -13.39 -12.87 -3.40
C ASN A 38 -13.65 -12.99 -4.92
N GLY A 39 -12.67 -13.46 -5.69
CA GLY A 39 -12.81 -13.73 -7.13
C GLY A 39 -12.60 -12.52 -8.04
N PHE A 40 -12.12 -11.39 -7.50
CA PHE A 40 -11.76 -10.24 -8.33
C PHE A 40 -10.44 -10.50 -9.09
N THR A 41 -10.35 -9.95 -10.30
CA THR A 41 -9.10 -9.98 -11.07
C THR A 41 -8.18 -8.86 -10.61
N ILE A 42 -7.00 -9.22 -10.10
CA ILE A 42 -5.97 -8.28 -9.64
C ILE A 42 -4.78 -8.34 -10.60
N SER A 43 -4.58 -7.29 -11.39
CA SER A 43 -3.47 -7.18 -12.34
C SER A 43 -3.29 -5.74 -12.83
N GLU A 44 -2.45 -5.52 -13.83
CA GLU A 44 -2.35 -4.24 -14.55
C GLU A 44 -3.62 -3.85 -15.33
N LYS A 45 -4.65 -4.70 -15.32
CA LYS A 45 -5.97 -4.49 -15.94
C LYS A 45 -7.11 -4.49 -14.92
N THR A 46 -6.81 -4.31 -13.64
CA THR A 46 -7.83 -4.21 -12.59
C THR A 46 -8.89 -3.17 -12.95
N SER A 47 -10.17 -3.51 -12.79
CA SER A 47 -11.29 -2.62 -13.10
C SER A 47 -11.46 -1.54 -12.03
N ILE A 48 -12.15 -0.44 -12.39
CA ILE A 48 -12.50 0.62 -11.43
C ILE A 48 -13.29 0.05 -10.25
N ASP A 49 -14.26 -0.82 -10.50
CA ASP A 49 -15.09 -1.44 -9.44
C ASP A 49 -14.25 -2.26 -8.46
N THR A 50 -13.25 -2.98 -8.97
CA THR A 50 -12.32 -3.75 -8.15
C THR A 50 -11.45 -2.82 -7.30
N GLU A 51 -10.93 -1.74 -7.88
CA GLU A 51 -10.12 -0.78 -7.13
C GLU A 51 -10.94 -0.09 -6.03
N LEU A 52 -12.16 0.35 -6.34
CA LEU A 52 -13.07 0.95 -5.36
C LEU A 52 -13.42 -0.03 -4.23
N TRP A 53 -13.56 -1.32 -4.55
CA TRP A 53 -13.75 -2.36 -3.55
C TRP A 53 -12.52 -2.49 -2.63
N ILE A 54 -11.31 -2.55 -3.19
CA ILE A 54 -10.06 -2.67 -2.42
C ILE A 54 -9.91 -1.47 -1.48
N ILE A 55 -10.14 -0.25 -1.98
CA ILE A 55 -10.07 0.97 -1.18
C ILE A 55 -11.08 0.93 -0.05
N SER A 56 -12.33 0.55 -0.33
CA SER A 56 -13.38 0.44 0.68
C SER A 56 -13.04 -0.62 1.74
N LYS A 57 -12.46 -1.75 1.32
CA LYS A 57 -12.02 -2.82 2.23
C LYS A 57 -10.85 -2.37 3.11
N GLN A 58 -9.90 -1.59 2.57
CA GLN A 58 -8.82 -1.02 3.37
C GLN A 58 -9.35 -0.04 4.44
N ILE A 59 -10.34 0.80 4.10
CA ILE A 59 -11.01 1.65 5.10
C ILE A 59 -11.60 0.80 6.22
N GLU A 60 -12.33 -0.26 5.87
CA GLU A 60 -12.92 -1.19 6.85
C GLU A 60 -11.85 -1.81 7.75
N ASN A 61 -10.75 -2.29 7.17
CA ASN A 61 -9.63 -2.87 7.91
C ASN A 61 -9.03 -1.85 8.89
N GLU A 62 -8.72 -0.63 8.42
CA GLU A 62 -8.21 0.44 9.29
C GLU A 62 -9.20 0.89 10.37
N MET A 63 -10.51 0.73 10.18
CA MET A 63 -11.50 1.06 11.20
C MET A 63 -11.69 -0.05 12.24
N LYS A 64 -11.54 -1.32 11.83
CA LYS A 64 -11.79 -2.49 12.67
C LYS A 64 -10.68 -2.73 13.70
N PHE A 65 -9.42 -2.62 13.28
CA PHE A 65 -8.28 -2.84 14.17
C PHE A 65 -7.97 -1.54 14.92
N LYS A 66 -8.11 -1.53 16.24
CA LYS A 66 -7.75 -0.37 17.08
C LYS A 66 -6.23 -0.36 17.33
N ASP A 67 -5.78 0.61 18.13
CA ASP A 67 -4.41 0.86 18.62
C ASP A 67 -3.33 -0.24 18.41
N ASN A 68 -2.09 0.18 18.13
CA ASN A 68 -0.92 -0.69 17.94
C ASN A 68 -1.09 -1.64 16.75
N ARG A 69 -1.16 -1.05 15.56
CA ARG A 69 -1.42 -1.78 14.33
C ARG A 69 -0.40 -1.43 13.26
N VAL A 70 -0.14 -2.39 12.37
CA VAL A 70 0.81 -2.24 11.26
C VAL A 70 0.10 -2.64 9.97
N ALA A 71 0.21 -1.82 8.92
CA ALA A 71 -0.29 -2.20 7.60
C ALA A 71 0.87 -2.45 6.62
N ASP A 72 0.87 -3.65 6.02
CA ASP A 72 1.79 -4.02 4.93
C ASP A 72 1.51 -3.25 3.63
N LYS A 73 0.29 -2.72 3.49
CA LYS A 73 -0.11 -1.77 2.44
C LYS A 73 -0.97 -0.68 3.06
N CYS A 74 -0.86 0.52 2.51
CA CYS A 74 -1.51 1.71 3.02
C CYS A 74 -2.21 2.52 1.91
N PHE A 75 -2.76 3.67 2.27
CA PHE A 75 -3.41 4.56 1.30
C PHE A 75 -2.46 5.19 0.27
N ILE A 76 -1.14 5.13 0.50
CA ILE A 76 -0.18 5.43 -0.55
C ILE A 76 -0.33 4.34 -1.61
N ASP A 77 -0.20 3.06 -1.20
CA ASP A 77 -0.24 1.90 -2.08
C ASP A 77 -1.47 1.87 -3.01
N LEU A 78 -2.63 2.21 -2.43
CA LEU A 78 -3.88 2.31 -3.15
C LEU A 78 -3.91 3.48 -4.14
N LEU A 79 -3.35 4.63 -3.75
CA LEU A 79 -3.36 5.81 -4.58
C LEU A 79 -2.40 5.67 -5.77
N GLU A 80 -1.22 5.05 -5.63
CA GLU A 80 -0.39 4.88 -6.82
C GLU A 80 -0.97 3.90 -7.83
N TYR A 81 -1.61 2.81 -7.37
CA TYR A 81 -2.29 1.88 -8.26
C TYR A 81 -3.43 2.57 -9.01
N ALA A 82 -4.26 3.34 -8.30
CA ALA A 82 -5.30 4.14 -8.93
C ALA A 82 -4.75 5.14 -9.94
N VAL A 83 -3.66 5.86 -9.61
CA VAL A 83 -3.00 6.80 -10.53
C VAL A 83 -2.45 6.09 -11.76
N TYR A 84 -1.86 4.90 -11.59
CA TYR A 84 -1.33 4.11 -12.69
C TYR A 84 -2.44 3.64 -13.65
N LEU A 85 -3.50 3.05 -13.10
CA LEU A 85 -4.60 2.46 -13.87
C LEU A 85 -5.51 3.51 -14.51
N PHE A 86 -5.78 4.62 -13.81
CA PHE A 86 -6.83 5.57 -14.16
C PHE A 86 -6.31 6.98 -14.47
N LYS A 87 -5.06 7.11 -14.95
CA LYS A 87 -4.42 8.38 -15.32
C LYS A 87 -5.24 9.32 -16.23
N GLY A 88 -6.21 8.78 -16.97
CA GLY A 88 -7.11 9.53 -17.84
C GLY A 88 -8.35 10.11 -17.14
N ASP A 89 -8.72 9.59 -15.97
CA ASP A 89 -9.93 9.99 -15.24
C ASP A 89 -9.58 10.91 -14.05
N ARG A 90 -9.47 12.20 -14.34
CA ARG A 90 -9.13 13.21 -13.32
C ARG A 90 -10.19 13.31 -12.22
N GLY A 91 -11.47 13.11 -12.55
CA GLY A 91 -12.55 13.20 -11.58
C GLY A 91 -12.46 12.11 -10.52
N LEU A 92 -12.25 10.87 -10.96
CA LEU A 92 -12.02 9.73 -10.07
C LEU A 92 -10.77 9.95 -9.21
N LEU A 93 -9.64 10.32 -9.83
CA LEU A 93 -8.38 10.52 -9.12
C LEU A 93 -8.45 11.63 -8.08
N ASP A 94 -9.20 12.71 -8.33
CA ASP A 94 -9.42 13.78 -7.35
C ASP A 94 -10.19 13.28 -6.12
N VAL A 95 -11.21 12.44 -6.32
CA VAL A 95 -11.97 11.84 -5.21
C VAL A 95 -11.08 10.90 -4.40
N LEU A 96 -10.38 9.97 -5.07
CA LEU A 96 -9.51 9.00 -4.40
C LEU A 96 -8.37 9.69 -3.64
N THR A 97 -7.80 10.74 -4.23
CA THR A 97 -6.80 11.60 -3.59
C THR A 97 -7.32 12.20 -2.28
N ARG A 98 -8.54 12.75 -2.26
CA ARG A 98 -9.12 13.36 -1.06
C ARG A 98 -9.35 12.32 0.04
N VAL A 99 -9.83 11.13 -0.33
CA VAL A 99 -10.00 10.01 0.59
C VAL A 99 -8.66 9.60 1.18
N ALA A 100 -7.66 9.32 0.33
CA ALA A 100 -6.32 8.94 0.75
C ALA A 100 -5.70 9.99 1.69
N ALA A 101 -5.70 11.26 1.31
CA ALA A 101 -5.13 12.34 2.13
C ALA A 101 -5.75 12.43 3.55
N SER A 102 -7.04 12.11 3.70
CA SER A 102 -7.69 12.09 5.02
C SER A 102 -7.25 10.93 5.91
N HIS A 103 -6.83 9.80 5.32
CA HIS A 103 -6.33 8.62 6.03
C HIS A 103 -4.84 8.69 6.31
N LEU A 104 -4.04 9.22 5.38
CA LEU A 104 -2.58 9.36 5.55
C LEU A 104 -2.20 10.19 6.79
N ARG A 105 -3.03 11.17 7.16
CA ARG A 105 -2.83 11.99 8.38
C ARG A 105 -2.98 11.21 9.68
N LYS A 106 -3.51 9.99 9.65
CA LYS A 106 -3.72 9.15 10.83
C LYS A 106 -2.53 8.23 11.13
N TYR A 107 -1.51 8.24 10.27
CA TYR A 107 -0.35 7.38 10.40
C TYR A 107 0.69 8.03 11.31
N ASP A 108 1.20 7.29 12.29
CA ASP A 108 2.25 7.78 13.20
C ASP A 108 3.64 7.62 12.58
N LEU A 109 3.83 6.56 11.79
CA LEU A 109 5.09 6.22 11.14
C LEU A 109 4.85 5.57 9.77
N ILE A 110 5.65 5.97 8.79
CA ILE A 110 5.67 5.36 7.45
C ILE A 110 7.10 4.91 7.18
N ILE A 111 7.27 3.65 6.80
CA ILE A 111 8.54 3.00 6.48
C ILE A 111 8.52 2.66 5.00
N TYR A 112 9.16 3.46 4.17
CA TYR A 112 9.19 3.22 2.73
C TYR A 112 10.24 2.18 2.37
N VAL A 113 9.84 1.17 1.58
CA VAL A 113 10.70 0.11 1.07
C VAL A 113 10.82 0.24 -0.46
N PRO A 114 11.99 0.62 -0.99
CA PRO A 114 12.20 0.78 -2.42
C PRO A 114 12.09 -0.53 -3.21
N ALA A 115 11.58 -0.44 -4.45
CA ALA A 115 11.60 -1.57 -5.38
C ALA A 115 13.02 -2.09 -5.64
N GLY A 116 13.15 -3.41 -5.74
CA GLY A 116 14.39 -4.09 -6.15
C GLY A 116 15.43 -4.32 -5.04
N GLU A 117 15.26 -3.77 -3.84
CA GLU A 117 16.18 -4.00 -2.71
C GLU A 117 15.89 -5.33 -1.99
N PHE A 118 14.63 -5.77 -1.97
CA PHE A 118 14.19 -6.98 -1.27
C PHE A 118 13.53 -7.99 -2.23
N PRO A 119 13.66 -9.31 -1.97
CA PRO A 119 12.99 -10.32 -2.78
C PRO A 119 11.47 -10.24 -2.58
N ILE A 120 10.74 -10.43 -3.68
CA ILE A 120 9.28 -10.46 -3.68
C ILE A 120 8.83 -11.91 -3.58
N GLU A 121 7.91 -12.18 -2.67
CA GLU A 121 7.18 -13.44 -2.65
C GLU A 121 6.20 -13.47 -3.82
N ASP A 122 6.38 -14.43 -4.73
CA ASP A 122 5.43 -14.70 -5.80
C ASP A 122 4.23 -15.44 -5.22
N ASN A 123 3.17 -14.69 -4.92
CA ASN A 123 1.90 -15.21 -4.45
C ASN A 123 0.82 -15.23 -5.55
N GLY A 124 1.22 -15.07 -6.82
CA GLY A 124 0.30 -15.02 -7.98
C GLY A 124 -0.54 -13.73 -8.09
N ILE A 125 -0.45 -12.81 -7.12
CA ILE A 125 -1.18 -11.54 -7.11
C ILE A 125 -0.26 -10.38 -7.52
N ARG A 126 1.04 -10.50 -7.24
CA ARG A 126 2.03 -9.44 -7.44
C ARG A 126 2.66 -9.53 -8.82
N SER A 127 2.77 -8.38 -9.50
CA SER A 127 3.51 -8.33 -10.76
C SER A 127 5.00 -8.53 -10.49
N LEU A 128 5.61 -9.51 -11.16
CA LEU A 128 7.06 -9.75 -11.16
C LEU A 128 7.81 -8.89 -12.18
N ASP A 129 7.10 -8.06 -12.96
CA ASP A 129 7.74 -7.15 -13.92
C ASP A 129 8.45 -6.01 -13.17
N LEU A 130 9.78 -6.04 -13.19
CA LEU A 130 10.62 -5.02 -12.59
C LEU A 130 10.34 -3.61 -13.16
N LYS A 131 9.99 -3.48 -14.44
CA LYS A 131 9.65 -2.17 -15.02
C LYS A 131 8.37 -1.60 -14.43
N PHE A 132 7.38 -2.46 -14.22
CA PHE A 132 6.14 -2.11 -13.55
C PHE A 132 6.41 -1.72 -12.09
N GLN A 133 7.15 -2.53 -11.35
CA GLN A 133 7.53 -2.23 -9.97
C GLN A 133 8.25 -0.89 -9.83
N LEU A 134 9.23 -0.60 -10.70
CA LEU A 134 9.92 0.69 -10.72
C LEU A 134 9.00 1.86 -11.10
N ALA A 135 7.93 1.63 -11.87
CA ALA A 135 6.95 2.67 -12.18
C ALA A 135 6.06 2.98 -10.97
N ILE A 136 5.60 1.96 -10.27
CA ILE A 136 4.86 2.07 -9.00
C ILE A 136 5.72 2.76 -7.94
N ASP A 137 6.99 2.37 -7.80
CA ASP A 137 7.94 2.97 -6.86
C ASP A 137 8.11 4.48 -7.07
N ARG A 138 8.26 4.93 -8.32
CA ARG A 138 8.31 6.36 -8.66
C ARG A 138 7.03 7.10 -8.27
N LEU A 139 5.87 6.45 -8.40
CA LEU A 139 4.59 7.06 -8.01
C LEU A 139 4.46 7.16 -6.50
N ILE A 140 4.88 6.14 -5.74
CA ILE A 140 4.95 6.16 -4.28
C ILE A 140 5.76 7.38 -3.82
N VAL A 141 6.98 7.54 -4.35
CA VAL A 141 7.86 8.69 -4.02
C VAL A 141 7.18 10.02 -4.38
N ALA A 142 6.62 10.14 -5.59
CA ALA A 142 5.95 11.36 -6.02
C ALA A 142 4.74 11.72 -5.14
N ILE A 143 3.99 10.72 -4.66
CA ILE A 143 2.87 10.93 -3.72
C ILE A 143 3.40 11.42 -2.37
N MET A 144 4.43 10.78 -1.81
CA MET A 144 5.02 11.18 -0.53
C MET A 144 5.56 12.61 -0.59
N GLU A 145 6.26 12.99 -1.66
CA GLU A 145 6.76 14.34 -1.89
C GLU A 145 5.63 15.36 -2.04
N LYS A 146 4.63 15.07 -2.89
CA LYS A 146 3.47 15.95 -3.14
C LYS A 146 2.73 16.29 -1.86
N TYR A 147 2.53 15.31 -0.96
CA TYR A 147 1.80 15.50 0.28
C TYR A 147 2.71 15.79 1.49
N LYS A 148 4.03 15.95 1.27
CA LYS A 148 5.03 16.20 2.32
C LYS A 148 4.94 15.20 3.47
N ILE A 149 4.77 13.94 3.11
CA ILE A 149 4.65 12.84 4.05
C ILE A 149 6.03 12.51 4.60
N SER A 150 6.18 12.50 5.92
CA SER A 150 7.41 12.06 6.57
C SER A 150 7.48 10.53 6.54
N TYR A 151 8.62 9.99 6.14
CA TYR A 151 8.85 8.55 6.09
C TYR A 151 10.30 8.22 6.45
N ASP A 152 10.50 7.04 7.01
CA ASP A 152 11.80 6.42 7.17
C ASP A 152 12.04 5.48 5.98
N ARG A 153 13.12 5.70 5.23
CA ARG A 153 13.48 4.81 4.13
C ARG A 153 14.23 3.61 4.70
N LEU A 154 13.68 2.41 4.51
CA LEU A 154 14.38 1.17 4.81
C LEU A 154 15.22 0.78 3.60
N THR A 155 16.53 0.62 3.82
CA THR A 155 17.45 0.10 2.81
C THR A 155 18.16 -1.13 3.34
N GLY A 156 18.53 -2.05 2.46
CA GLY A 156 19.25 -3.27 2.83
C GLY A 156 20.07 -3.83 1.68
N ASN A 157 21.30 -4.24 1.97
CA ASN A 157 22.11 -5.04 1.05
C ASN A 157 21.90 -6.52 1.38
N LYS A 158 21.67 -7.33 0.34
CA LYS A 158 21.92 -8.78 0.41
C LYS A 158 23.43 -8.98 0.30
N GLU A 159 24.13 -9.03 1.43
CA GLU A 159 25.40 -9.76 1.50
C GLU A 159 25.12 -11.23 1.85
#